data_AF-A0A9D4J7I0-F1
#
_entry.id   AF-A0A9D4J7I0-F1
#
_cell.length_a   1.000
_cell.length_b   1.000
_cell.length_c   1.000
_cell.angle_alpha   90.00
_cell.angle_beta   90.00
_cell.angle_gamma   90.00
#
_symmetry.space_group_name_H-M   'P 1'
#
loop_
_entity.id
_entity.type
_entity.pdbx_description
1 polymer ?
#
loop_
_entity_poly.entity_id
_entity_poly.type
_entity_poly.pdbx_seq_one_letter_code
_entity_poly.pdbx_strand_id
1 'polypeptide(L)'
;MYISDISHPDVDVADLFVREVDVGTEWRTFSNETNNKDSSRVGAAENPLLQGGDLSTMNAIDPTSAQQLDEFGTPMYRDRRTVNSADRALINAFREIRQMADRLNLPEMVSERKNTLFKQVNDTKSLKGRSNDAVCSACMYIACRQEGVPRTFKEICAVSKVSKKEIGRVFKLILKALETNVDLITTEDFMVSVAIVLYKSHHGEMGLTPYEACIGPDQPAQST
;
A
#
# COMPACT_ATOMS: atom_id res chain seq x y z
N MET A 1 -25.56 21.71 -8.45
CA MET A 1 -25.46 22.35 -9.78
C MET A 1 -24.51 23.52 -9.64
N TYR A 2 -23.20 23.25 -9.70
CA TYR A 2 -22.19 24.30 -9.75
C TYR A 2 -21.53 24.14 -11.11
N ILE A 3 -21.81 25.10 -11.99
CA ILE A 3 -21.11 25.27 -13.25
C ILE A 3 -19.85 26.05 -12.88
N SER A 4 -18.68 25.45 -13.06
CA SER A 4 -17.41 26.19 -13.00
C SER A 4 -17.18 26.84 -14.34
N ASP A 5 -17.64 28.08 -14.49
CA ASP A 5 -17.32 28.93 -15.64
C ASP A 5 -15.83 29.29 -15.60
N ILE A 6 -15.00 28.56 -16.33
CA ILE A 6 -13.64 28.99 -16.66
C ILE A 6 -13.77 29.88 -17.91
N SER A 7 -14.12 31.14 -17.69
CA SER A 7 -14.14 32.16 -18.72
C SER A 7 -12.70 32.51 -19.14
N HIS A 8 -12.22 31.93 -20.25
CA HIS A 8 -11.14 32.53 -21.03
C HIS A 8 -11.76 33.42 -22.11
N PRO A 9 -11.41 34.71 -22.18
CA PRO A 9 -11.78 35.55 -23.32
C PRO A 9 -10.88 35.17 -24.50
N ASP A 10 -11.46 34.95 -25.68
CA ASP A 10 -10.81 34.79 -27.00
C ASP A 10 -10.84 33.38 -27.65
N VAL A 11 -12.00 32.70 -27.66
CA VAL A 11 -12.27 31.65 -28.66
C VAL A 11 -13.71 31.74 -29.21
N ASP A 12 -13.80 31.77 -30.54
CA ASP A 12 -15.03 31.90 -31.35
C ASP A 12 -16.10 30.85 -31.02
N VAL A 13 -17.36 31.32 -31.02
CA VAL A 13 -18.60 30.62 -30.60
C VAL A 13 -19.11 29.53 -31.55
N ALA A 14 -18.23 28.72 -32.11
CA ALA A 14 -18.61 27.63 -33.00
C ALA A 14 -17.76 26.38 -32.74
N ASP A 15 -17.72 25.90 -31.49
CA ASP A 15 -17.32 24.52 -31.26
C ASP A 15 -18.15 23.89 -30.15
N LEU A 16 -18.63 22.69 -30.51
CA LEU A 16 -19.22 21.64 -29.70
C LEU A 16 -19.43 21.96 -28.20
N PHE A 17 -20.69 22.14 -27.80
CA PHE A 17 -21.12 21.96 -26.41
C PHE A 17 -20.95 20.47 -26.03
N VAL A 18 -19.70 20.01 -25.88
CA VAL A 18 -19.42 18.75 -25.23
C VAL A 18 -19.81 18.97 -23.78
N ARG A 19 -20.87 18.31 -23.37
CA ARG A 19 -21.22 18.17 -21.97
C ARG A 19 -20.05 17.44 -21.32
N GLU A 20 -19.12 18.18 -20.72
CA GLU A 20 -17.99 17.65 -19.99
C GLU A 20 -18.55 17.00 -18.73
N VAL A 21 -18.83 15.70 -18.85
CA VAL A 21 -19.18 14.85 -17.73
C VAL A 21 -17.85 14.42 -17.12
N ASP A 22 -17.55 14.93 -15.94
CA ASP A 22 -16.47 14.38 -15.13
C ASP A 22 -16.80 12.91 -14.85
N VAL A 23 -15.95 12.01 -15.35
CA VAL A 23 -16.04 10.56 -15.16
C VAL A 23 -15.30 10.10 -13.90
N GLY A 24 -14.65 11.03 -13.19
CA GLY A 24 -14.13 10.83 -11.85
C GLY A 24 -15.24 10.46 -10.87
N THR A 25 -14.86 9.97 -9.69
CA THR A 25 -15.75 9.43 -8.63
C THR A 25 -16.75 10.46 -8.10
N GLU A 26 -17.78 10.75 -8.88
CA GLU A 26 -18.94 11.56 -8.51
C GLU A 26 -20.18 10.68 -8.43
N TRP A 27 -20.13 9.61 -7.63
CA TRP A 27 -21.36 9.00 -7.15
C TRP A 27 -21.61 9.46 -5.72
N ARG A 28 -22.18 10.67 -5.58
CA ARG A 28 -22.63 11.17 -4.29
C ARG A 28 -23.95 10.50 -3.93
N THR A 29 -23.91 9.48 -3.08
CA THR A 29 -25.11 9.04 -2.36
C THR A 29 -25.42 10.08 -1.29
N PHE A 30 -26.52 10.82 -1.45
CA PHE A 30 -27.05 11.72 -0.42
C PHE A 30 -27.70 10.96 0.74
N SER A 31 -27.73 9.64 0.68
CA SER A 31 -28.23 8.78 1.74
C SER A 31 -27.23 8.77 2.89
N ASN A 32 -27.55 9.48 3.97
CA ASN A 32 -26.88 9.41 5.27
C ASN A 32 -27.12 8.04 5.96
N GLU A 33 -27.02 6.95 5.20
CA GLU A 33 -27.10 5.60 5.73
C GLU A 33 -25.70 5.20 6.18
N THR A 34 -25.53 5.08 7.48
CA THR A 34 -24.34 4.58 8.17
C THR A 34 -24.02 3.11 7.86
N ASN A 35 -24.64 2.54 6.83
CA ASN A 35 -24.43 1.16 6.44
C ASN A 35 -23.44 1.12 5.28
N ASN A 36 -22.37 0.36 5.47
CA ASN A 36 -21.18 0.17 4.63
C ASN A 36 -21.49 -0.51 3.28
N LYS A 37 -22.60 -0.13 2.63
CA LYS A 37 -23.17 -0.73 1.42
C LYS A 37 -23.50 0.37 0.44
N ASP A 38 -22.51 0.71 -0.36
CA ASP A 38 -22.62 1.63 -1.47
C ASP A 38 -23.40 0.95 -2.63
N SER A 39 -24.74 1.03 -2.60
CA SER A 39 -25.62 0.40 -3.62
C SER A 39 -25.42 0.98 -5.03
N SER A 40 -24.76 2.12 -5.14
CA SER A 40 -24.38 2.77 -6.38
C SER A 40 -23.10 2.24 -7.01
N ARG A 41 -22.31 1.46 -6.27
CA ARG A 41 -21.06 0.90 -6.75
C ARG A 41 -21.33 -0.21 -7.77
N VAL A 42 -21.12 0.09 -9.05
CA VAL A 42 -21.28 -0.86 -10.17
C VAL A 42 -20.03 -1.70 -10.46
N GLY A 43 -18.93 -1.49 -9.72
CA GLY A 43 -17.67 -2.23 -9.87
C GLY A 43 -16.80 -2.19 -8.62
N ALA A 44 -15.99 -3.23 -8.41
CA ALA A 44 -15.01 -3.28 -7.33
C ALA A 44 -13.78 -2.45 -7.67
N ALA A 45 -13.09 -1.92 -6.65
CA ALA A 45 -11.78 -1.30 -6.85
C ALA A 45 -10.77 -2.39 -7.21
N GLU A 46 -10.15 -2.26 -8.38
CA GLU A 46 -9.11 -3.19 -8.82
C GLU A 46 -7.74 -2.75 -8.32
N ASN A 47 -6.90 -3.71 -7.97
CA ASN A 47 -5.50 -3.43 -7.66
C ASN A 47 -4.68 -3.48 -8.96
N PRO A 48 -4.12 -2.35 -9.43
CA PRO A 48 -3.36 -2.30 -10.69
C PRO A 48 -2.07 -3.12 -10.63
N LEU A 49 -1.64 -3.54 -9.44
CA LEU A 49 -0.47 -4.40 -9.27
C LEU A 49 -0.75 -5.88 -9.56
N LEU A 50 -2.01 -6.30 -9.57
CA LEU A 50 -2.39 -7.66 -9.98
C LEU A 50 -2.58 -7.71 -11.49
N GLN A 51 -2.59 -8.90 -12.09
CA GLN A 51 -2.74 -9.05 -13.54
C GLN A 51 -4.16 -8.76 -14.05
N GLY A 52 -5.09 -8.34 -13.18
CA GLY A 52 -6.44 -7.87 -13.53
C GLY A 52 -7.26 -8.89 -14.33
N GLY A 53 -6.87 -10.16 -14.25
CA GLY A 53 -7.24 -11.17 -15.25
C GLY A 53 -8.46 -12.01 -14.92
N ASP A 54 -8.99 -11.93 -13.70
CA ASP A 54 -10.15 -12.68 -13.28
C ASP A 54 -11.36 -11.77 -13.03
N LEU A 55 -12.12 -11.50 -14.10
CA LEU A 55 -13.52 -11.06 -14.07
C LEU A 55 -14.42 -12.14 -13.45
N SER A 56 -14.09 -12.59 -12.24
CA SER A 56 -14.79 -13.62 -11.50
C SER A 56 -15.37 -13.03 -10.23
N THR A 57 -16.64 -13.32 -9.99
CA THR A 57 -17.31 -12.98 -8.74
C THR A 57 -17.26 -14.18 -7.82
N MET A 58 -16.88 -13.97 -6.55
CA MET A 58 -17.00 -15.01 -5.53
C MET A 58 -18.45 -15.10 -5.07
N ASN A 59 -19.04 -16.29 -5.17
CA ASN A 59 -20.34 -16.55 -4.57
C ASN A 59 -20.13 -16.96 -3.12
N ALA A 60 -20.50 -16.08 -2.18
CA ALA A 60 -20.48 -16.40 -0.76
C ALA A 60 -21.68 -17.30 -0.41
N ILE A 61 -21.42 -18.32 0.40
CA ILE A 61 -22.47 -19.18 0.95
C ILE A 61 -22.91 -18.56 2.27
N ASP A 62 -24.20 -18.34 2.44
CA ASP A 62 -24.77 -17.98 3.72
C ASP A 62 -25.01 -19.25 4.55
N PRO A 63 -24.24 -19.49 5.63
CA PRO A 63 -24.38 -20.67 6.47
C PRO A 63 -25.73 -20.71 7.21
N THR A 64 -26.49 -19.63 7.21
CA THR A 64 -27.83 -19.55 7.81
C THR A 64 -28.92 -20.03 6.83
N SER A 65 -28.59 -20.09 5.54
CA SER A 65 -29.54 -20.45 4.49
C SER A 65 -29.57 -21.96 4.27
N ALA A 66 -30.58 -22.64 4.83
CA ALA A 66 -30.77 -24.09 4.68
C ALA A 66 -30.87 -24.56 3.22
N GLN A 67 -31.20 -23.65 2.30
CA GLN A 67 -31.28 -23.93 0.86
C GLN A 67 -29.90 -24.05 0.19
N GLN A 68 -28.83 -23.54 0.81
CA GLN A 68 -27.46 -23.57 0.25
C GLN A 68 -26.58 -24.67 0.87
N LEU A 69 -27.13 -25.41 1.85
CA LEU A 69 -26.46 -26.48 2.58
C LEU A 69 -27.06 -27.84 2.21
N ASP A 70 -26.25 -28.88 2.37
CA ASP A 70 -26.69 -30.26 2.26
C ASP A 70 -27.35 -30.74 3.55
N GLU A 71 -27.87 -31.97 3.50
CA GLU A 71 -28.53 -32.63 4.64
C GLU A 71 -27.59 -32.75 5.87
N PHE A 72 -26.27 -32.68 5.66
CA PHE A 72 -25.25 -32.73 6.70
C PHE A 72 -24.70 -31.34 7.08
N GLY A 73 -25.34 -30.25 6.63
CA GLY A 73 -24.93 -28.87 6.91
C GLY A 73 -23.69 -28.42 6.14
N THR A 74 -23.31 -29.17 5.11
CA THR A 74 -22.13 -28.95 4.27
C THR A 74 -22.53 -28.14 3.03
N PRO A 75 -21.73 -27.15 2.59
CA PRO A 75 -22.17 -26.29 1.50
C PRO A 75 -22.29 -27.04 0.17
N MET A 76 -23.48 -27.00 -0.44
CA MET A 76 -23.80 -27.70 -1.69
C MET A 76 -22.97 -27.19 -2.87
N TYR A 77 -22.71 -25.89 -2.92
CA TYR A 77 -21.89 -25.26 -3.94
C TYR A 77 -20.53 -24.87 -3.34
N ARG A 78 -19.47 -25.58 -3.68
CA ARG A 78 -18.11 -25.14 -3.34
C ARG A 78 -17.53 -24.37 -4.51
N ASP A 79 -17.42 -23.05 -4.36
CA ASP A 79 -16.67 -22.25 -5.32
C ASP A 79 -15.18 -22.63 -5.23
N ARG A 80 -14.72 -23.36 -6.25
CA ARG A 80 -13.32 -23.75 -6.40
C ARG A 80 -12.65 -22.97 -7.52
N ARG A 81 -13.17 -21.79 -7.87
CA ARG A 81 -12.44 -20.87 -8.76
C ARG A 81 -11.42 -20.14 -7.93
N THR A 82 -10.20 -20.61 -8.10
CA THR A 82 -9.07 -20.10 -7.37
C THR A 82 -8.47 -18.99 -8.22
N VAL A 83 -8.36 -17.78 -7.64
CA VAL A 83 -7.58 -16.63 -8.17
C VAL A 83 -6.38 -17.09 -8.99
N ASN A 84 -6.06 -16.44 -10.11
CA ASN A 84 -4.97 -16.86 -11.00
C ASN A 84 -3.69 -17.27 -10.21
N SER A 85 -3.02 -18.35 -10.61
CA SER A 85 -1.92 -18.92 -9.83
C SER A 85 -0.74 -17.96 -9.68
N ALA A 86 -0.51 -17.11 -10.68
CA ALA A 86 0.46 -16.02 -10.61
C ALA A 86 0.03 -14.94 -9.59
N ASP A 87 -1.24 -14.51 -9.64
CA ASP A 87 -1.77 -13.52 -8.71
C ASP A 87 -1.80 -14.05 -7.27
N ARG A 88 -2.04 -15.35 -7.05
CA ARG A 88 -1.88 -15.96 -5.72
C ARG A 88 -0.48 -15.81 -5.15
N ALA A 89 0.54 -16.00 -5.98
CA ALA A 89 1.92 -15.82 -5.54
C ALA A 89 2.19 -14.35 -5.18
N LEU A 90 1.71 -13.41 -6.00
CA LEU A 90 1.80 -11.96 -5.73
C LEU A 90 1.07 -11.57 -4.44
N ILE A 91 -0.18 -12.02 -4.25
CA ILE A 91 -0.98 -11.75 -3.05
C ILE A 91 -0.29 -12.27 -1.80
N ASN A 92 0.23 -13.50 -1.85
CA ASN A 92 0.96 -14.09 -0.72
C ASN A 92 2.23 -13.30 -0.41
N ALA A 93 2.97 -12.86 -1.41
CA ALA A 93 4.17 -12.04 -1.25
C ALA A 93 3.84 -10.65 -0.68
N PHE A 94 2.84 -9.95 -1.21
CA PHE A 94 2.40 -8.66 -0.68
C PHE A 94 1.95 -8.75 0.77
N ARG A 95 1.30 -9.85 1.16
CA ARG A 95 0.95 -10.12 2.56
C ARG A 95 2.19 -10.29 3.45
N GLU A 96 3.18 -11.09 3.03
CA GLU A 96 4.44 -11.26 3.78
C GLU A 96 5.21 -9.93 3.90
N ILE A 97 5.32 -9.17 2.80
CA ILE A 97 5.94 -7.84 2.80
C ILE A 97 5.19 -6.89 3.75
N ARG A 98 3.85 -6.88 3.72
CA ARG A 98 3.05 -6.05 4.63
C ARG A 98 3.32 -6.39 6.10
N GLN A 99 3.31 -7.68 6.46
CA GLN A 99 3.62 -8.11 7.82
C GLN A 99 5.01 -7.68 8.29
N MET A 100 6.02 -7.74 7.42
CA MET A 100 7.36 -7.24 7.74
C MET A 100 7.38 -5.72 7.93
N ALA A 101 6.64 -4.97 7.10
CA ALA A 101 6.56 -3.51 7.22
C ALA A 101 5.88 -3.08 8.52
N ASP A 102 4.80 -3.76 8.90
CA ASP A 102 4.05 -3.50 10.13
C ASP A 102 4.96 -3.71 11.36
N ARG A 103 5.75 -4.80 11.37
CA ARG A 103 6.73 -5.07 12.45
C ARG A 103 7.84 -4.03 12.53
N LEU A 104 8.20 -3.40 11.42
CA LEU A 104 9.22 -2.34 11.35
C LEU A 104 8.62 -0.93 11.50
N ASN A 105 7.30 -0.81 11.71
CA ASN A 105 6.55 0.45 11.77
C ASN A 105 6.90 1.41 10.62
N LEU A 106 6.96 0.88 9.40
CA LEU A 106 7.30 1.67 8.21
C LEU A 106 6.14 2.58 7.79
N PRO A 107 6.43 3.81 7.31
CA PRO A 107 5.41 4.72 6.83
C PRO A 107 4.74 4.19 5.55
N GLU A 108 3.52 4.67 5.28
CA GLU A 108 2.73 4.22 4.14
C GLU A 108 3.38 4.52 2.78
N MET A 109 4.20 5.57 2.68
CA MET A 109 4.98 5.88 1.46
C MET A 109 5.86 4.70 1.01
N VAL A 110 6.49 4.00 1.96
CA VAL A 110 7.31 2.80 1.67
C VAL A 110 6.42 1.63 1.22
N SER A 111 5.14 1.64 1.57
CA SER A 111 4.19 0.56 1.34
C SER A 111 3.81 0.38 -0.13
N GLU A 112 3.69 1.46 -0.87
CA GLU A 112 3.43 1.39 -2.31
C GLU A 112 4.69 0.94 -3.06
N ARG A 113 5.83 1.55 -2.73
CA ARG A 113 7.10 1.31 -3.42
C ARG A 113 7.57 -0.15 -3.34
N LYS A 114 7.47 -0.77 -2.16
CA LYS A 114 7.84 -2.19 -1.95
C LYS A 114 7.02 -3.16 -2.82
N ASN A 115 5.73 -2.89 -3.03
CA ASN A 115 4.85 -3.75 -3.82
C ASN A 115 5.14 -3.60 -5.31
N THR A 116 5.35 -2.36 -5.78
CA THR A 116 5.72 -2.07 -7.17
C THR A 116 7.06 -2.71 -7.53
N LEU A 117 8.07 -2.60 -6.66
CA LEU A 117 9.38 -3.26 -6.86
C LEU A 117 9.24 -4.78 -6.94
N PHE A 118 8.47 -5.39 -6.04
CA PHE A 118 8.25 -6.84 -6.08
C PHE A 118 7.57 -7.28 -7.38
N LYS A 119 6.56 -6.54 -7.85
CA LYS A 119 5.89 -6.81 -9.14
C LYS A 119 6.89 -6.74 -10.30
N GLN A 120 7.68 -5.67 -10.40
CA GLN A 120 8.68 -5.50 -11.45
C GLN A 120 9.71 -6.65 -11.46
N VAL A 121 10.19 -7.04 -10.29
CA VAL A 121 11.13 -8.17 -10.15
C VAL A 121 10.49 -9.50 -10.54
N ASN A 122 9.23 -9.71 -10.18
CA ASN A 122 8.49 -10.92 -10.54
C ASN A 122 8.24 -11.01 -12.05
N ASP A 123 7.91 -9.88 -12.69
CA ASP A 123 7.60 -9.81 -14.11
C ASP A 123 8.84 -10.02 -14.99
N THR A 124 10.01 -9.53 -14.56
CA THR A 124 11.29 -9.77 -15.27
C THR A 124 11.77 -11.23 -15.18
N LYS A 125 11.21 -12.05 -14.29
CA LYS A 125 11.57 -13.48 -14.07
C LYS A 125 13.06 -13.73 -13.79
N SER A 126 13.85 -12.69 -13.49
CA SER A 126 15.30 -12.76 -13.32
C SER A 126 15.73 -13.53 -12.06
N LEU A 127 14.84 -13.63 -11.07
CA LEU A 127 15.10 -14.28 -9.78
C LEU A 127 14.41 -15.64 -9.60
N LYS A 128 14.01 -16.27 -10.71
CA LYS A 128 13.32 -17.57 -10.66
C LYS A 128 14.24 -18.61 -10.01
N GLY A 129 13.75 -19.27 -8.95
CA GLY A 129 14.52 -20.23 -8.14
C GLY A 129 15.06 -19.66 -6.82
N ARG A 130 14.89 -18.37 -6.55
CA ARG A 130 15.08 -17.81 -5.20
C ARG A 130 13.80 -17.93 -4.38
N SER A 131 13.93 -17.95 -3.06
CA SER A 131 12.76 -17.95 -2.18
C SER A 131 12.02 -16.61 -2.28
N ASN A 132 10.69 -16.66 -2.36
CA ASN A 132 9.86 -15.46 -2.38
C ASN A 132 10.13 -14.59 -1.14
N ASP A 133 10.31 -15.19 0.03
CA ASP A 133 10.65 -14.48 1.28
C ASP A 133 11.95 -13.68 1.15
N ALA A 134 12.96 -14.20 0.42
CA ALA A 134 14.23 -13.50 0.22
C ALA A 134 14.07 -12.32 -0.74
N VAL A 135 13.28 -12.50 -1.81
CA VAL A 135 12.92 -11.43 -2.74
C VAL A 135 12.11 -10.34 -2.02
N CYS A 136 11.11 -10.73 -1.22
CA CYS A 136 10.32 -9.81 -0.39
C CYS A 136 11.20 -8.98 0.55
N SER A 137 12.12 -9.63 1.25
CA SER A 137 13.04 -8.97 2.19
C SER A 137 13.99 -7.99 1.48
N ALA A 138 14.48 -8.36 0.30
CA ALA A 138 15.37 -7.51 -0.49
C ALA A 138 14.64 -6.33 -1.15
N CYS A 139 13.42 -6.53 -1.65
CA CYS A 139 12.56 -5.45 -2.15
C CYS A 139 12.23 -4.44 -1.04
N MET A 140 11.92 -4.92 0.17
CA MET A 140 11.72 -4.06 1.33
C MET A 140 12.95 -3.19 1.62
N TYR A 141 14.14 -3.79 1.62
CA TYR A 141 15.39 -3.06 1.85
C TYR A 141 15.62 -1.95 0.81
N ILE A 142 15.38 -2.25 -0.47
CA ILE A 142 15.54 -1.27 -1.55
C ILE A 142 14.53 -0.14 -1.40
N ALA A 143 13.25 -0.47 -1.14
CA ALA A 143 12.20 0.54 -0.94
C ALA A 143 12.53 1.48 0.22
N CYS A 144 12.92 0.94 1.39
CA CYS A 144 13.30 1.74 2.55
C CYS A 144 14.43 2.72 2.23
N ARG A 145 15.41 2.29 1.41
CA ARG A 145 16.55 3.12 1.04
C ARG A 145 16.21 4.17 -0.01
N GLN A 146 15.28 3.89 -0.93
CA GLN A 146 14.79 4.85 -1.92
C GLN A 146 13.92 5.94 -1.28
N GLU A 147 13.17 5.62 -0.24
CA GLU A 147 12.28 6.56 0.47
C GLU A 147 12.99 7.35 1.59
N GLY A 148 14.33 7.30 1.67
CA GLY A 148 15.09 8.05 2.69
C GLY A 148 14.92 7.53 4.13
N VAL A 149 14.42 6.31 4.32
CA VAL A 149 14.25 5.65 5.62
C VAL A 149 15.10 4.37 5.68
N PRO A 150 16.42 4.44 5.48
CA PRO A 150 17.23 3.23 5.34
C PRO A 150 17.17 2.38 6.61
N ARG A 151 16.95 1.08 6.40
CA ARG A 151 17.01 0.05 7.43
C ARG A 151 18.24 -0.80 7.22
N THR A 152 18.89 -1.20 8.29
CA THR A 152 20.02 -2.14 8.21
C THR A 152 19.54 -3.52 7.78
N PHE A 153 20.44 -4.29 7.14
CA PHE A 153 20.16 -5.71 6.88
C PHE A 153 19.89 -6.51 8.16
N LYS A 154 20.37 -6.05 9.33
CA LYS A 154 20.15 -6.72 10.61
C LYS A 154 18.70 -6.57 11.07
N GLU A 155 18.14 -5.37 10.95
CA GLU A 155 16.72 -5.10 11.28
C GLU A 155 15.78 -5.89 10.38
N ILE A 156 16.03 -5.92 9.07
CA ILE A 156 15.20 -6.69 8.13
C ILE A 156 15.33 -8.19 8.40
N CYS A 157 16.53 -8.68 8.68
CA CYS A 157 16.76 -10.08 9.06
C CYS A 157 16.06 -10.45 10.37
N ALA A 158 15.84 -9.50 11.29
CA ALA A 158 15.15 -9.75 12.55
C ALA A 158 13.64 -9.96 12.38
N VAL A 159 13.03 -9.35 11.36
CA VAL A 159 11.59 -9.51 11.07
C VAL A 159 11.28 -10.52 9.97
N SER A 160 12.31 -10.98 9.26
CA SER A 160 12.25 -11.95 8.16
C SER A 160 12.71 -13.35 8.58
N LYS A 161 12.29 -14.36 7.82
CA LYS A 161 12.73 -15.77 7.96
C LYS A 161 14.06 -16.05 7.23
N VAL A 162 14.65 -15.03 6.60
CA VAL A 162 15.78 -15.17 5.67
C VAL A 162 17.08 -14.67 6.28
N SER A 163 18.16 -15.42 6.09
CA SER A 163 19.48 -15.03 6.59
C SER A 163 20.01 -13.75 5.92
N LYS A 164 20.74 -12.92 6.68
CA LYS A 164 21.42 -11.70 6.20
C LYS A 164 22.23 -11.93 4.91
N LYS A 165 22.93 -13.06 4.80
CA LYS A 165 23.76 -13.40 3.64
C LYS A 165 22.91 -13.57 2.37
N GLU A 166 21.75 -14.20 2.50
CA GLU A 166 20.87 -14.44 1.37
C GLU A 166 20.15 -13.15 0.94
N ILE A 167 19.71 -12.33 1.89
CA ILE A 167 19.14 -11.00 1.58
C ILE A 167 20.15 -10.16 0.79
N GLY A 168 21.42 -10.12 1.22
CA GLY A 168 22.46 -9.37 0.51
C GLY A 168 22.80 -9.90 -0.89
N ARG A 169 22.63 -11.20 -1.14
CA ARG A 169 22.77 -11.78 -2.49
C ARG A 169 21.62 -11.38 -3.38
N VAL A 170 20.39 -11.57 -2.92
CA VAL A 170 19.18 -11.26 -3.68
C VAL A 170 19.08 -9.76 -3.96
N PHE A 171 19.45 -8.91 -3.00
CA PHE A 171 19.58 -7.47 -3.20
C PHE A 171 20.45 -7.11 -4.43
N LYS A 172 21.66 -7.67 -4.51
CA LYS A 172 22.56 -7.43 -5.66
C LYS A 172 21.98 -7.93 -6.98
N LEU A 173 21.25 -9.05 -6.95
CA LEU A 173 20.58 -9.58 -8.13
C LEU A 173 19.44 -8.68 -8.58
N ILE A 174 18.64 -8.13 -7.66
CA ILE A 174 17.56 -7.19 -7.99
C ILE A 174 18.12 -5.93 -8.63
N LEU A 175 19.19 -5.34 -8.07
CA LEU A 175 19.82 -4.15 -8.66
C LEU A 175 20.29 -4.40 -10.09
N LYS A 176 20.86 -5.58 -10.34
CA LYS A 176 21.28 -5.99 -11.69
C LYS A 176 20.08 -6.25 -12.61
N ALA A 177 19.00 -6.81 -12.10
CA ALA A 177 17.81 -7.15 -12.88
C ALA A 177 16.99 -5.92 -13.30
N LEU A 178 16.93 -4.89 -12.44
CA LEU A 178 16.19 -3.66 -12.69
C LEU A 178 17.07 -2.52 -13.20
N GLU A 179 18.37 -2.77 -13.43
CA GLU A 179 19.37 -1.75 -13.82
C GLU A 179 19.31 -0.48 -12.96
N THR A 180 18.92 -0.64 -11.70
CA THR A 180 18.65 0.47 -10.79
C THR A 180 19.84 0.66 -9.85
N ASN A 181 20.20 1.92 -9.59
CA ASN A 181 21.17 2.28 -8.58
C ASN A 181 20.46 2.80 -7.32
N VAL A 182 21.07 2.60 -6.16
CA VAL A 182 20.57 3.13 -4.89
C VAL A 182 21.72 3.86 -4.21
N ASP A 183 21.45 5.06 -3.72
CA ASP A 183 22.46 5.99 -3.17
C ASP A 183 23.18 5.40 -1.98
N LEU A 184 24.51 5.57 -1.92
CA LEU A 184 25.31 5.05 -0.82
C LEU A 184 24.77 5.56 0.52
N ILE A 185 24.56 4.64 1.46
CA ILE A 185 24.04 4.99 2.78
C ILE A 185 25.15 5.73 3.53
N THR A 186 24.85 6.94 3.98
CA THR A 186 25.74 7.72 4.82
C THR A 186 25.46 7.45 6.29
N THR A 187 26.39 7.81 7.17
CA THR A 187 26.19 7.73 8.62
C THR A 187 25.02 8.60 9.10
N GLU A 188 24.76 9.71 8.41
CA GLU A 188 23.68 10.66 8.75
C GLU A 188 22.31 10.01 8.63
N ASP A 189 22.10 9.18 7.61
CA ASP A 189 20.80 8.51 7.41
C ASP A 189 20.45 7.56 8.57
N PHE A 190 21.45 6.87 9.13
CA PHE A 190 21.26 6.04 10.31
C PHE A 190 21.05 6.87 11.57
N MET A 191 21.74 8.01 11.70
CA MET A 191 21.56 8.92 12.83
C MET A 191 20.14 9.48 12.87
N VAL A 192 19.58 9.89 11.72
CA VAL A 192 18.20 10.36 11.61
C VAL A 192 17.21 9.26 11.97
N SER A 193 17.39 8.05 11.44
CA SER A 193 16.49 6.93 11.77
C SER A 193 16.52 6.57 13.26
N VAL A 194 17.70 6.51 13.87
CA VAL A 194 17.85 6.23 15.31
C VAL A 194 17.24 7.37 16.13
N ALA A 195 17.47 8.63 15.77
CA ALA A 195 16.89 9.79 16.44
C ALA A 195 15.36 9.77 16.39
N ILE A 196 14.76 9.44 15.23
CA ILE A 196 13.30 9.31 15.08
C ILE A 196 12.75 8.19 15.98
N VAL A 197 13.43 7.05 16.06
CA VAL A 197 13.00 5.93 16.92
C VAL A 197 13.08 6.32 18.40
N LEU A 198 14.16 6.97 18.83
CA LEU A 198 14.32 7.45 20.20
C LEU A 198 13.28 8.53 20.55
N TYR A 199 13.02 9.47 19.63
CA TYR A 199 12.00 10.50 19.81
C TYR A 199 10.60 9.90 19.95
N LYS A 200 10.24 8.92 19.10
CA LYS A 200 8.95 8.20 19.21
C LYS A 200 8.85 7.38 20.49
N SER A 201 9.94 6.78 20.97
CA SER A 201 9.95 6.06 22.25
C SER A 201 9.74 7.00 23.44
N HIS A 202 10.32 8.21 23.40
CA HIS A 202 10.19 9.21 24.45
C HIS A 202 8.81 9.89 24.45
N HIS A 203 8.18 10.09 23.29
CA HIS A 203 6.83 10.63 23.18
C HIS A 203 5.71 9.58 23.30
N GLY A 204 6.02 8.29 23.21
CA GLY A 204 5.06 7.20 23.45
C GLY A 204 4.53 7.13 24.89
N GLU A 205 5.17 7.82 25.84
CA GLU A 205 4.71 7.92 27.24
C GLU A 205 3.85 9.17 27.53
N MET A 206 3.75 10.12 26.60
CA MET A 206 2.88 11.29 26.73
C MET A 206 2.05 11.45 25.46
N GLY A 207 0.80 10.98 25.52
CA GLY A 207 -0.20 11.14 24.46
C GLY A 207 -0.60 12.60 24.24
N LEU A 208 0.31 13.41 23.69
CA LEU A 208 0.08 14.81 23.37
C LEU A 208 0.45 15.06 21.91
N THR A 209 -0.48 15.72 21.22
CA THR A 209 -0.35 16.05 19.80
C THR A 209 0.80 17.04 19.57
N PRO A 210 1.43 17.04 18.38
CA PRO A 210 2.55 17.94 18.06
C PRO A 210 2.25 19.45 18.19
N TYR A 211 0.99 19.84 18.40
CA TYR A 211 0.57 21.24 18.37
C TYR A 211 0.79 21.99 19.70
N GLU A 212 0.89 21.28 20.83
CA GLU A 212 0.99 21.94 22.15
C GLU A 212 2.43 22.30 22.56
N ALA A 213 3.45 21.70 21.93
CA ALA A 213 4.86 21.97 22.26
C ALA A 213 5.38 23.32 21.73
N CYS A 214 4.61 24.04 20.91
CA CYS A 214 5.02 25.32 20.32
C CYS A 214 4.57 26.56 21.13
N ILE A 215 3.84 26.37 22.24
CA ILE A 215 3.46 27.50 23.11
C ILE A 215 4.50 27.61 24.22
N GLY A 216 5.57 28.36 23.92
CA GLY A 216 6.50 28.82 24.96
C GLY A 216 5.76 29.65 26.02
N PRO A 217 6.22 29.64 27.28
CA PRO A 217 5.67 30.51 28.30
C PRO A 217 6.19 31.93 28.05
N ASP A 218 5.36 32.79 27.45
CA ASP A 218 5.25 34.23 27.78
C ASP A 218 4.50 35.00 26.68
N GLN A 219 3.30 35.49 27.01
CA GLN A 219 3.00 36.91 26.81
C GLN A 219 2.17 37.44 28.01
N PRO A 220 2.57 38.58 28.61
CA PRO A 220 1.83 39.18 29.70
C PRO A 220 0.52 39.80 29.20
N ALA A 221 -0.50 39.71 30.04
CA ALA A 221 -1.76 40.43 29.88
C ALA A 221 -1.51 41.93 29.66
N GLN A 222 -2.00 42.44 28.53
CA GLN A 222 -2.27 43.87 28.37
C GLN A 222 -3.78 44.06 28.18
N SER A 223 -4.31 44.95 29.00
CA SER A 223 -5.68 45.38 29.13
C SER A 223 -6.25 46.00 27.85
N THR A 224 -7.53 45.77 27.60
CA THR A 224 -8.50 46.86 27.42
C THR A 224 -9.85 46.42 27.93
#